data_AF-A0A959SLA5-F1
#
_entry.id   AF-A0A959SLA5-F1
#
_cell.length_a   1.000
_cell.length_b   1.000
_cell.length_c   1.000
_cell.angle_alpha   90.00
_cell.angle_beta   90.00
_cell.angle_gamma   90.00
#
_symmetry.space_group_name_H-M   'P 1'
#
loop_
_entity.id
_entity.type
_entity.pdbx_description
1 polymer ?
#
loop_
_entity_poly.entity_id
_entity_poly.type
_entity_poly.pdbx_seq_one_letter_code
_entity_poly.pdbx_strand_id
1 'polypeptide(L)'
;MTLYSTPLALAAIFSWYSCGSAPNDGAMAEEPGMDELAMAVAQRTGGEFATQDMPEGAGSSMQQPTGSGKIVMHPVKDPKTGMVASQMPLPDTWRMTTPKTAEDPHIIGPNGIKVFYRGGASHMYSNDPYMQQSYQMAGQRMRAPLSIEQLIQQDLAPNLKREGLQFVKNEPLPEVARRNQQYASKLYKVAPSNDSFHAMGSEWLDKEGKPVLIIVNQMISQGQQDVFWYYNLQVLTSDKPAFEDAKRALVYGIANTQDNPQQIAAYNANEQQKANQSWSQHNTRMQQNQAAFDQQQAIHRSTSDAVNNSIMGTWNAQQAASDRGQQDFINTMRGEETVTNPADGQRYQVESGANQYWMNANGDYIMNNDAFYDPNADPNINNQDWNEVTPE
;
A
#
# COMPACT_ATOMS: atom_id res chain seq x y z
N MET A 1 -0.79 -9.97 18.49
CA MET A 1 0.64 -9.61 18.43
C MET A 1 0.81 -8.78 17.17
N THR A 2 0.61 -7.48 17.30
CA THR A 2 0.42 -6.53 16.20
C THR A 2 1.76 -5.89 15.85
N LEU A 3 2.26 -6.17 14.65
CA LEU A 3 3.44 -5.56 14.05
C LEU A 3 2.97 -4.36 13.23
N TYR A 4 3.30 -3.15 13.66
CA TYR A 4 3.16 -1.93 12.85
C TYR A 4 4.48 -1.68 12.13
N SER A 5 4.49 -1.81 10.80
CA SER A 5 5.57 -1.36 9.92
C SER A 5 5.23 0.04 9.38
N THR A 6 5.78 1.06 10.05
CA THR A 6 6.07 2.34 9.40
C THR A 6 7.25 2.13 8.44
N PRO A 7 7.34 2.84 7.30
CA PRO A 7 8.55 2.84 6.47
C PRO A 7 9.67 3.52 7.27
N LEU A 8 10.43 2.70 7.99
CA LEU A 8 11.41 3.08 9.00
C LEU A 8 12.79 3.47 8.43
N ALA A 9 12.92 3.57 7.11
CA ALA A 9 14.24 3.69 6.48
C ALA A 9 14.90 5.08 6.61
N LEU A 10 14.19 6.13 7.03
CA LEU A 10 14.74 7.50 7.05
C LEU A 10 14.59 8.27 8.36
N ALA A 11 13.82 7.76 9.33
CA ALA A 11 13.74 8.32 10.69
C ALA A 11 14.96 7.99 11.57
N ALA A 12 15.87 7.12 11.09
CA ALA A 12 16.99 6.57 11.85
C ALA A 12 18.12 7.58 12.17
N ILE A 13 18.06 8.82 11.68
CA ILE A 13 19.05 9.84 12.06
C ILE A 13 18.84 10.30 13.51
N PHE A 14 17.60 10.29 14.02
CA PHE A 14 17.30 10.70 15.41
C PHE A 14 16.18 9.91 16.11
N SER A 15 15.58 8.87 15.51
CA SER A 15 14.66 7.95 16.24
C SER A 15 15.30 7.27 17.45
N TRP A 16 16.63 7.32 17.58
CA TRP A 16 17.36 6.88 18.77
C TRP A 16 17.08 7.71 20.02
N TYR A 17 16.54 8.93 19.88
CA TYR A 17 16.25 9.84 21.00
C TYR A 17 14.75 10.15 21.21
N SER A 18 13.85 9.59 20.40
CA SER A 18 12.39 9.82 20.51
C SER A 18 11.65 8.77 21.34
N CYS A 19 12.34 7.88 22.06
CA CYS A 19 11.65 6.92 22.93
C CYS A 19 11.39 7.55 24.31
N GLY A 20 10.36 8.37 24.38
CA GLY A 20 9.85 8.98 25.60
C GLY A 20 8.45 9.53 25.38
N SER A 21 7.45 8.73 25.80
CA SER A 21 6.02 9.05 25.92
C SER A 21 5.24 9.45 24.66
N ALA A 22 4.54 8.48 24.07
CA ALA A 22 3.19 8.72 23.52
C ALA A 22 2.18 8.19 24.57
N PRO A 23 1.16 8.97 24.97
CA PRO A 23 0.11 8.47 25.84
C PRO A 23 -0.77 7.47 25.08
N ASN A 24 -1.04 6.38 25.78
CA ASN A 24 -1.98 5.34 25.42
C ASN A 24 -3.39 5.92 25.53
N ASP A 25 -4.20 5.86 24.46
CA ASP A 25 -5.66 5.73 24.57
C ASP A 25 -6.27 5.29 23.22
N GLY A 26 -6.66 4.02 23.19
CA GLY A 26 -7.99 3.55 22.77
C GLY A 26 -8.47 3.74 21.33
N ALA A 27 -8.67 2.58 20.67
CA ALA A 27 -9.53 2.31 19.51
C ALA A 27 -9.01 2.74 18.13
N MET A 28 -8.27 1.82 17.47
CA MET A 28 -8.11 1.84 16.02
C MET A 28 -8.66 0.53 15.45
N ALA A 29 -9.66 0.68 14.60
CA ALA A 29 -10.19 -0.35 13.73
C ALA A 29 -9.10 -0.84 12.76
N GLU A 30 -9.26 -2.07 12.27
CA GLU A 30 -8.36 -2.70 11.30
C GLU A 30 -8.23 -1.84 10.03
N GLU A 31 -7.09 -1.16 9.87
CA GLU A 31 -6.71 -0.44 8.65
C GLU A 31 -5.87 -1.33 7.72
N PRO A 32 -6.03 -1.22 6.38
CA PRO A 32 -5.24 -1.98 5.42
C PRO A 32 -3.81 -1.41 5.28
N GLY A 33 -2.81 -2.24 5.58
CA GLY A 33 -1.61 -2.46 4.77
C GLY A 33 -0.72 -1.27 4.36
N MET A 34 -0.09 -0.56 5.31
CA MET A 34 1.01 0.39 5.05
C MET A 34 2.22 -0.22 4.29
N ASP A 35 2.39 -1.55 4.31
CA ASP A 35 3.43 -2.26 3.56
C ASP A 35 3.22 -2.20 2.03
N GLU A 36 1.99 -2.00 1.56
CA GLU A 36 1.67 -2.00 0.13
C GLU A 36 2.07 -0.69 -0.56
N LEU A 37 1.99 0.42 0.18
CA LEU A 37 2.31 1.78 -0.30
C LEU A 37 3.83 1.98 -0.46
N ALA A 38 4.63 1.43 0.46
CA ALA A 38 6.09 1.47 0.33
C ALA A 38 6.59 0.65 -0.88
N MET A 39 5.84 -0.36 -1.31
CA MET A 39 6.23 -1.27 -2.40
C MET A 39 5.75 -0.80 -3.79
N ALA A 40 4.61 -0.12 -3.89
CA ALA A 40 4.14 0.47 -5.15
C ALA A 40 5.14 1.51 -5.72
N VAL A 41 5.88 2.20 -4.85
CA VAL A 41 6.94 3.15 -5.23
C VAL A 41 8.17 2.44 -5.79
N ALA A 42 8.53 1.27 -5.24
CA ALA A 42 9.72 0.52 -5.65
C ALA A 42 9.51 -0.27 -6.96
N GLN A 43 8.27 -0.58 -7.34
CA GLN A 43 7.95 -1.27 -8.61
C GLN A 43 8.17 -0.40 -9.86
N ARG A 44 8.25 0.93 -9.75
CA ARG A 44 8.43 1.83 -10.91
C ARG A 44 9.88 2.09 -11.29
N THR A 45 10.82 1.65 -10.46
CA THR A 45 12.26 1.68 -10.75
C THR A 45 12.73 0.26 -11.08
N GLY A 46 12.32 -0.27 -12.24
CA GLY A 46 12.97 -1.44 -12.82
C GLY A 46 14.40 -1.07 -13.22
N GLY A 47 15.34 -1.19 -12.28
CA GLY A 47 16.75 -0.87 -12.51
C GLY A 47 17.63 -1.73 -11.63
N GLU A 48 18.61 -2.38 -12.26
CA GLU A 48 19.71 -3.08 -11.59
C GLU A 48 20.31 -2.22 -10.47
N PHE A 49 20.60 -2.85 -9.34
CA PHE A 49 21.23 -2.23 -8.18
C PHE A 49 22.62 -1.70 -8.55
N ALA A 50 22.70 -0.43 -8.95
CA ALA A 50 23.96 0.23 -9.24
C ALA A 50 24.66 0.61 -7.92
N THR A 51 25.75 -0.09 -7.60
CA THR A 51 26.79 0.42 -6.70
C THR A 51 27.50 1.57 -7.41
N GLN A 52 27.09 2.81 -7.13
CA GLN A 52 27.76 3.98 -7.70
C GLN A 52 28.87 4.44 -6.75
N ASP A 53 30.11 4.37 -7.24
CA ASP A 53 31.30 4.88 -6.57
C ASP A 53 31.14 6.37 -6.23
N MET A 54 31.30 6.69 -4.94
CA MET A 54 31.20 8.04 -4.42
C MET A 54 32.51 8.81 -4.65
N PRO A 55 32.47 10.07 -5.14
CA PRO A 55 33.66 10.89 -5.20
C PRO A 55 34.05 11.38 -3.80
N GLU A 56 35.29 11.09 -3.40
CA GLU A 56 35.96 11.73 -2.26
C GLU A 56 36.17 13.22 -2.54
N GLY A 57 35.67 14.10 -1.65
CA GLY A 57 35.82 15.54 -1.83
C GLY A 57 35.62 16.39 -0.58
N ALA A 58 36.74 16.89 -0.06
CA ALA A 58 36.93 18.09 0.76
C ALA A 58 36.31 18.14 2.19
N GLY A 59 37.08 17.62 3.15
CA GLY A 59 36.86 17.86 4.57
C GLY A 59 37.28 19.26 5.03
N SER A 60 36.34 20.22 5.06
CA SER A 60 36.47 21.35 5.99
C SER A 60 36.14 20.86 7.39
N SER A 61 37.16 20.62 8.21
CA SER A 61 37.03 20.38 9.64
C SER A 61 36.70 21.70 10.32
N MET A 62 35.56 21.80 11.00
CA MET A 62 35.31 22.94 11.87
C MET A 62 36.41 22.97 12.95
N GLN A 63 37.00 24.13 13.19
CA GLN A 63 38.02 24.26 14.24
C GLN A 63 37.36 24.14 15.62
N GLN A 64 38.08 23.54 16.58
CA GLN A 64 37.58 23.40 17.95
C GLN A 64 37.24 24.78 18.56
N PRO A 65 36.10 24.93 19.26
CA PRO A 65 35.72 26.20 19.85
C PRO A 65 36.69 26.59 20.97
N THR A 66 37.40 27.69 20.76
CA THR A 66 38.22 28.34 21.80
C THR A 66 37.31 28.86 22.93
N GLY A 67 37.60 28.45 24.18
CA GLY A 67 36.88 28.86 25.39
C GLY A 67 35.96 27.81 26.03
N SER A 68 35.65 26.72 25.32
CA SER A 68 34.64 25.72 25.75
C SER A 68 35.14 24.64 26.73
N GLY A 69 36.37 24.75 27.24
CA GLY A 69 37.00 23.71 28.07
C GLY A 69 37.62 22.58 27.24
N LYS A 70 38.04 21.50 27.89
CA LYS A 70 38.66 20.35 27.22
C LYS A 70 37.58 19.54 26.50
N ILE A 71 37.70 19.36 25.19
CA ILE A 71 36.79 18.52 24.41
C ILE A 71 37.15 17.04 24.59
N VAL A 72 36.16 16.19 24.87
CA VAL A 72 36.28 14.73 24.96
C VAL A 72 35.16 14.04 24.18
N MET A 73 35.41 12.79 23.77
CA MET A 73 34.44 12.00 23.03
C MET A 73 33.42 11.38 24.00
N HIS A 74 32.18 11.84 23.97
CA HIS A 74 31.09 11.29 24.78
C HIS A 74 30.36 10.18 24.02
N PRO A 75 30.23 8.97 24.57
CA PRO A 75 29.53 7.89 23.91
C PRO A 75 28.02 8.14 23.89
N VAL A 76 27.42 8.04 22.71
CA VAL A 76 25.98 8.01 22.50
C VAL A 76 25.57 6.55 22.39
N LYS A 77 24.77 6.07 23.35
CA LYS A 77 24.28 4.70 23.37
C LYS A 77 22.89 4.61 22.76
N ASP A 78 22.68 3.55 22.00
CA ASP A 78 21.36 3.12 21.58
C ASP A 78 20.58 2.59 22.80
N PRO A 79 19.42 3.16 23.14
CA PRO A 79 18.64 2.73 24.31
C PRO A 79 18.06 1.31 24.17
N LYS A 80 17.87 0.79 22.95
CA LYS A 80 17.33 -0.55 22.70
C LYS A 80 18.39 -1.63 22.83
N THR A 81 19.57 -1.41 22.25
CA THR A 81 20.65 -2.41 22.21
C THR A 81 21.72 -2.19 23.28
N GLY A 82 21.79 -1.00 23.88
CA GLY A 82 22.85 -0.60 24.80
C GLY A 82 24.21 -0.36 24.13
N MET A 83 24.32 -0.60 22.82
CA MET A 83 25.56 -0.42 22.06
C MET A 83 25.87 1.06 21.86
N VAL A 84 27.16 1.40 21.80
CA VAL A 84 27.59 2.75 21.39
C VAL A 84 27.29 2.91 19.90
N ALA A 85 26.33 3.77 19.58
CA ALA A 85 25.95 4.08 18.21
C ALA A 85 26.86 5.15 17.59
N SER A 86 27.31 6.10 18.41
CA SER A 86 28.24 7.14 17.98
C SER A 86 29.00 7.75 19.17
N GLN A 87 29.96 8.60 18.88
CA GLN A 87 30.68 9.38 19.86
C GLN A 87 30.65 10.86 19.47
N MET A 88 30.16 11.70 20.37
CA MET A 88 30.00 13.14 20.14
C MET A 88 31.10 13.91 20.89
N PRO A 89 31.94 14.72 20.20
CA PRO A 89 32.93 15.55 20.87
C PRO A 89 32.25 16.75 21.55
N LEU A 90 32.23 16.76 22.88
CA LEU A 90 31.67 17.84 23.69
C LEU A 90 32.66 18.20 24.81
N PRO A 91 32.48 19.35 25.49
CA PRO A 91 33.25 19.65 26.69
C PRO A 91 33.18 18.52 27.72
N ASP A 92 34.28 18.25 28.41
CA ASP A 92 34.38 17.24 29.48
C ASP A 92 33.46 17.53 30.68
N THR A 93 33.10 18.80 30.86
CA THR A 93 32.12 19.24 31.85
C THR A 93 30.67 18.89 31.48
N TRP A 94 30.40 18.53 30.23
CA TRP A 94 29.07 18.13 29.78
C TRP A 94 28.86 16.65 30.04
N ARG A 95 27.60 16.25 30.24
CA ARG A 95 27.23 14.87 30.55
C ARG A 95 26.06 14.45 29.68
N MET A 96 26.22 13.34 28.99
CA MET A 96 25.12 12.63 28.34
C MET A 96 24.23 11.99 29.41
N THR A 97 22.92 12.07 29.22
CA THR A 97 21.93 11.53 30.14
C THR A 97 20.92 10.69 29.39
N THR A 98 20.22 9.81 30.11
CA THR A 98 19.13 9.01 29.56
C THR A 98 17.82 9.63 30.06
N PRO A 99 17.11 10.40 29.22
CA PRO A 99 15.86 11.04 29.63
C PRO A 99 14.81 9.99 29.98
N LYS A 100 14.02 10.23 31.03
CA LYS A 100 12.90 9.36 31.43
C LYS A 100 11.57 9.89 30.88
N THR A 101 11.52 11.19 30.66
CA THR A 101 10.38 11.94 30.15
C THR A 101 10.85 12.87 29.04
N ALA A 102 9.90 13.41 28.25
CA ALA A 102 10.22 14.43 27.27
C ALA A 102 10.87 15.67 27.93
N GLU A 103 10.52 16.00 29.17
CA GLU A 103 11.05 17.17 29.88
C GLU A 103 12.46 16.98 30.44
N ASP A 104 12.99 15.76 30.39
CA ASP A 104 14.37 15.51 30.82
C ASP A 104 15.36 15.92 29.72
N PRO A 105 16.45 16.62 30.08
CA PRO A 105 17.51 16.92 29.13
C PRO A 105 18.21 15.64 28.69
N HIS A 106 18.77 15.68 27.50
CA HIS A 106 19.63 14.65 26.93
C HIS A 106 21.10 14.93 27.24
N ILE A 107 21.46 16.21 27.35
CA ILE A 107 22.79 16.66 27.74
C ILE A 107 22.65 17.73 28.80
N ILE A 108 23.48 17.64 29.85
CA ILE A 108 23.56 18.66 30.90
C ILE A 108 25.00 19.17 30.95
N GLY A 109 25.16 20.49 30.99
CA GLY A 109 26.44 21.16 31.21
C GLY A 109 26.39 22.17 32.37
N PRO A 110 27.51 22.85 32.66
CA PRO A 110 27.53 23.93 33.66
C PRO A 110 26.69 25.13 33.21
N ASN A 111 26.48 26.12 34.08
CA ASN A 111 25.85 27.42 33.75
C ASN A 111 24.48 27.29 33.06
N GLY A 112 23.64 26.42 33.60
CA GLY A 112 22.27 26.21 33.12
C GLY A 112 22.17 25.50 31.76
N ILE A 113 23.28 25.00 31.20
CA ILE A 113 23.29 24.32 29.90
C ILE A 113 22.45 23.04 29.97
N LYS A 114 21.42 22.98 29.13
CA LYS A 114 20.60 21.80 28.91
C LYS A 114 20.33 21.66 27.41
N VAL A 115 20.51 20.46 26.89
CA VAL A 115 20.17 20.12 25.51
C VAL A 115 19.07 19.08 25.51
N PHE A 116 18.05 19.31 24.69
CA PHE A 116 16.89 18.47 24.54
C PHE A 116 16.78 18.04 23.09
N TYR A 117 16.46 16.77 22.86
CA TYR A 117 16.01 16.31 21.55
C TYR A 117 14.49 16.21 21.57
N ARG A 118 13.87 16.73 20.52
CA ARG A 118 12.42 16.81 20.36
C ARG A 118 12.05 16.26 18.99
N GLY A 119 11.00 15.44 18.97
CA GLY A 119 10.37 15.05 17.73
C GLY A 119 9.85 16.29 17.00
N GLY A 120 9.95 16.30 15.68
CA GLY A 120 9.21 17.24 14.84
C GLY A 120 8.04 16.53 14.18
N ALA A 121 7.79 16.84 12.92
CA ALA A 121 6.76 16.19 12.13
C ALA A 121 7.34 15.50 10.89
N SER A 122 6.64 14.46 10.42
CA SER A 122 6.87 13.81 9.15
C SER A 122 5.68 14.02 8.24
N HIS A 123 5.96 14.20 6.96
CA HIS A 123 4.97 14.51 5.95
C HIS A 123 5.27 13.75 4.66
N MET A 124 4.22 13.51 3.88
CA MET A 124 4.32 12.96 2.55
C MET A 124 3.57 13.84 1.56
N TYR A 125 4.09 13.90 0.35
CA TYR A 125 3.42 14.49 -0.80
C TYR A 125 3.58 13.56 -1.98
N SER A 126 2.51 13.30 -2.71
CA SER A 126 2.54 12.46 -3.90
C SER A 126 1.83 13.18 -5.04
N ASN A 127 2.36 13.05 -6.25
CA ASN A 127 1.65 13.41 -7.48
C ASN A 127 0.84 12.23 -8.05
N ASP A 128 0.89 11.05 -7.43
CA ASP A 128 0.09 9.91 -7.83
C ASP A 128 -1.37 10.10 -7.37
N PRO A 129 -2.35 10.16 -8.30
CA PRO A 129 -3.77 10.33 -7.96
C PRO A 129 -4.30 9.24 -7.01
N TYR A 130 -3.82 8.00 -7.15
CA TYR A 130 -4.24 6.90 -6.28
C TYR A 130 -3.75 7.11 -4.85
N MET A 131 -2.51 7.55 -4.68
CA MET A 131 -1.96 7.88 -3.36
C MET A 131 -2.69 9.04 -2.71
N GLN A 132 -3.00 10.09 -3.48
CA GLN A 132 -3.76 11.23 -2.99
C GLN A 132 -5.16 10.81 -2.50
N GLN A 133 -5.85 9.96 -3.27
CA GLN A 133 -7.16 9.44 -2.88
C GLN A 133 -7.07 8.57 -1.63
N SER A 134 -6.08 7.68 -1.55
CA SER A 134 -5.85 6.81 -0.38
C SER A 134 -5.64 7.62 0.89
N TYR A 135 -4.78 8.64 0.86
CA TYR A 135 -4.55 9.52 2.01
C TYR A 135 -5.81 10.29 2.41
N GLN A 136 -6.57 10.80 1.44
CA GLN A 136 -7.84 11.48 1.71
C GLN A 136 -8.86 10.55 2.37
N MET A 137 -8.98 9.29 1.91
CA MET A 137 -9.87 8.29 2.52
C MET A 137 -9.45 7.94 3.95
N ALA A 138 -8.14 7.87 4.23
CA ALA A 138 -7.59 7.67 5.57
C ALA A 138 -7.65 8.92 6.47
N GLY A 139 -8.23 10.03 5.99
CA GLY A 139 -8.27 11.31 6.71
C GLY A 139 -6.90 11.97 6.89
N GLN A 140 -5.86 11.45 6.23
CA GLN A 140 -4.50 11.98 6.29
C GLN A 140 -4.30 13.08 5.25
N ARG A 141 -3.60 14.15 5.63
CA ARG A 141 -3.29 15.25 4.72
C ARG A 141 -1.88 15.11 4.18
N MET A 142 -1.77 15.08 2.86
CA MET A 142 -0.50 15.28 2.19
C MET A 142 -0.04 16.73 2.32
N ARG A 143 1.27 16.94 2.39
CA ARG A 143 1.88 18.26 2.52
C ARG A 143 3.19 18.30 1.75
N ALA A 144 3.25 19.20 0.77
CA ALA A 144 4.47 19.48 0.03
C ALA A 144 5.61 19.96 0.97
N PRO A 145 6.89 19.67 0.64
CA PRO A 145 8.02 20.14 1.42
C PRO A 145 8.07 21.67 1.47
N LEU A 146 8.36 22.20 2.66
CA LEU A 146 8.65 23.61 2.88
C LEU A 146 10.16 23.86 2.82
N SER A 147 10.58 25.09 2.52
CA SER A 147 11.94 25.50 2.88
C SER A 147 12.11 25.50 4.41
N ILE A 148 13.33 25.38 4.91
CA ILE A 148 13.57 25.37 6.36
C ILE A 148 13.16 26.69 7.03
N GLU A 149 13.26 27.82 6.33
CA GLU A 149 12.77 29.12 6.80
C GLU A 149 11.25 29.15 6.88
N GLN A 150 10.57 28.64 5.85
CA GLN A 150 9.11 28.53 5.84
C GLN A 150 8.62 27.61 6.95
N LEU A 151 9.32 26.50 7.20
CA LEU A 151 9.05 25.58 8.30
C LEU A 151 9.15 26.30 9.65
N ILE A 152 10.23 27.04 9.90
CA ILE A 152 10.38 27.82 11.13
C ILE A 152 9.25 28.85 11.26
N GLN A 153 8.90 29.56 10.19
CA GLN A 153 7.90 30.62 10.23
C GLN A 153 6.47 30.09 10.38
N GLN A 154 6.13 28.97 9.75
CA GLN A 154 4.76 28.45 9.70
C GLN A 154 4.47 27.47 10.84
N ASP A 155 5.42 26.60 11.19
CA ASP A 155 5.17 25.52 12.15
C ASP A 155 5.68 25.86 13.55
N LEU A 156 6.89 26.44 13.64
CA LEU A 156 7.54 26.63 14.93
C LEU A 156 7.17 27.97 15.56
N ALA A 157 7.39 29.07 14.82
CA ALA A 157 7.26 30.42 15.35
C ALA A 157 5.89 30.73 15.99
N PRO A 158 4.73 30.30 15.45
CA PRO A 158 3.45 30.55 16.10
C PRO A 158 3.32 29.87 17.47
N ASN A 159 3.86 28.65 17.61
CA ASN A 159 3.82 27.90 18.85
C ASN A 159 4.79 28.50 19.88
N LEU A 160 6.02 28.79 19.47
CA LEU A 160 7.04 29.39 20.33
C LEU A 160 6.61 30.78 20.84
N LYS A 161 6.01 31.62 19.98
CA LYS A 161 5.45 32.92 20.39
C LYS A 161 4.30 32.76 21.39
N ARG A 162 3.42 31.76 21.19
CA ARG A 162 2.33 31.46 22.14
C ARG A 162 2.87 31.01 23.49
N GLU A 163 4.00 30.30 23.50
CA GLU A 163 4.74 29.93 24.71
C GLU A 163 5.52 31.11 25.32
N GLY A 164 5.51 32.27 24.68
CA GLY A 164 6.12 33.50 25.19
C GLY A 164 7.58 33.70 24.77
N LEU A 165 8.09 32.92 23.81
CA LEU A 165 9.42 33.11 23.26
C LEU A 165 9.44 34.27 22.25
N GLN A 166 10.51 35.05 22.29
CA GLN A 166 10.75 36.17 21.38
C GLN A 166 11.83 35.79 20.38
N PHE A 167 11.54 35.93 19.09
CA PHE A 167 12.47 35.62 18.02
C PHE A 167 13.65 36.61 18.02
N VAL A 168 14.86 36.10 17.84
CA VAL A 168 16.09 36.91 17.69
C VAL A 168 16.60 36.85 16.26
N LYS A 169 17.02 35.66 15.79
CA LYS A 169 17.58 35.46 14.44
C LYS A 169 17.54 33.99 14.02
N ASN A 170 17.78 33.77 12.73
CA ASN A 170 18.08 32.47 12.16
C ASN A 170 19.49 32.47 11.59
N GLU A 171 20.20 31.36 11.73
CA GLU A 171 21.57 31.16 11.25
C GLU A 171 21.67 29.78 10.55
N PRO A 172 22.08 29.72 9.26
CA PRO A 172 22.29 28.45 8.58
C PRO A 172 23.40 27.64 9.24
N LEU A 173 23.21 26.31 9.34
CA LEU A 173 24.19 25.37 9.91
C LEU A 173 24.62 24.32 8.86
N PRO A 174 25.31 24.73 7.78
CA PRO A 174 25.65 23.82 6.67
C PRO A 174 26.52 22.62 7.10
N GLU A 175 27.34 22.78 8.12
CA GLU A 175 28.14 21.70 8.71
C GLU A 175 27.28 20.55 9.28
N VAL A 176 26.13 20.89 9.88
CA VAL A 176 25.20 19.93 10.49
C VAL A 176 24.44 19.24 9.39
N ALA A 177 23.98 20.00 8.38
CA ALA A 177 23.36 19.44 7.18
C ALA A 177 24.29 18.45 6.47
N ARG A 178 25.56 18.82 6.26
CA ARG A 178 26.58 17.93 5.65
C ARG A 178 26.80 16.67 6.49
N ARG A 179 26.94 16.80 7.82
CA ARG A 179 27.10 15.62 8.69
C ARG A 179 25.89 14.68 8.59
N ASN A 180 24.68 15.22 8.54
CA ASN A 180 23.46 14.42 8.39
C ASN A 180 23.41 13.70 7.05
N GLN A 181 23.80 14.38 5.96
CA GLN A 181 23.92 13.78 4.63
C GLN A 181 24.96 12.65 4.61
N GLN A 182 26.14 12.87 5.21
CA GLN A 182 27.20 11.86 5.31
C GLN A 182 26.80 10.64 6.13
N TYR A 183 25.99 10.82 7.18
CA TYR A 183 25.45 9.70 7.93
C TYR A 183 24.41 8.94 7.09
N ALA A 184 23.47 9.67 6.47
CA ALA A 184 22.40 9.08 5.67
C ALA A 184 22.93 8.31 4.44
N SER A 185 24.03 8.74 3.82
CA SER A 185 24.63 8.05 2.68
C SER A 185 25.22 6.67 3.04
N LYS A 186 25.47 6.41 4.32
CA LYS A 186 25.93 5.10 4.82
C LYS A 186 24.78 4.15 5.09
N LEU A 187 23.53 4.61 5.10
CA LEU A 187 22.36 3.80 5.44
C LEU A 187 21.83 3.06 4.21
N TYR A 188 21.31 1.84 4.44
CA TYR A 188 20.63 1.06 3.42
C TYR A 188 19.38 1.79 2.92
N LYS A 189 19.22 1.84 1.60
CA LYS A 189 18.08 2.43 0.91
C LYS A 189 17.40 1.37 0.05
N VAL A 190 16.09 1.20 0.23
CA VAL A 190 15.28 0.24 -0.54
C VAL A 190 15.08 0.73 -1.98
N ALA A 191 14.95 2.04 -2.17
CA ALA A 191 14.73 2.66 -3.47
C ALA A 191 15.71 3.83 -3.66
N PRO A 192 16.11 4.11 -4.91
CA PRO A 192 16.88 5.31 -5.20
C PRO A 192 16.02 6.55 -4.91
N SER A 193 16.60 7.49 -4.16
CA SER A 193 15.99 8.76 -3.81
C SER A 193 17.02 9.88 -3.94
N ASN A 194 16.56 11.06 -4.35
CA ASN A 194 17.35 12.27 -4.25
C ASN A 194 17.07 12.92 -2.89
N ASP A 195 18.02 12.80 -1.96
CA ASP A 195 17.86 13.32 -0.61
C ASP A 195 18.57 14.67 -0.44
N SER A 196 17.86 15.65 0.10
CA SER A 196 18.44 16.92 0.57
C SER A 196 18.36 17.04 2.08
N PHE A 197 19.38 17.67 2.66
CA PHE A 197 19.50 17.91 4.09
C PHE A 197 19.72 19.39 4.34
N HIS A 198 18.95 19.94 5.28
CA HIS A 198 19.04 21.34 5.67
C HIS A 198 19.09 21.43 7.20
N ALA A 199 19.86 22.38 7.70
CA ALA A 199 19.92 22.65 9.13
C ALA A 199 20.01 24.16 9.39
N MET A 200 19.25 24.62 10.38
CA MET A 200 19.16 26.02 10.76
C MET A 200 19.11 26.13 12.29
N GLY A 201 19.95 27.01 12.85
CA GLY A 201 19.83 27.45 14.23
C GLY A 201 18.87 28.62 14.32
N SER A 202 17.79 28.47 15.08
CA SER A 202 16.84 29.55 15.36
C SER A 202 17.01 30.00 16.81
N GLU A 203 17.37 31.26 17.02
CA GLU A 203 17.62 31.84 18.33
C GLU A 203 16.42 32.62 18.84
N TRP A 204 16.12 32.42 20.13
CA TRP A 204 14.97 32.98 20.83
C TRP A 204 15.38 33.44 22.23
N LEU A 205 14.55 34.31 22.83
CA LEU A 205 14.59 34.63 24.24
C LEU A 205 13.33 34.08 24.91
N ASP A 206 13.48 33.42 26.06
CA ASP A 206 12.33 33.03 26.88
C ASP A 206 11.72 34.23 27.63
N LYS A 207 10.69 33.98 28.44
CA LYS A 207 9.98 35.01 29.23
C LYS A 207 10.89 35.73 30.24
N GLU A 208 11.99 35.12 30.64
CA GLU A 208 12.97 35.65 31.58
C GLU A 208 14.16 36.32 30.86
N GLY A 209 14.13 36.37 29.52
CA GLY A 209 15.21 36.90 28.70
C GLY A 209 16.43 35.97 28.59
N LYS A 210 16.29 34.69 28.95
CA LYS A 210 17.35 33.69 28.75
C LYS A 210 17.34 33.21 27.31
N PRO A 211 18.52 33.01 26.72
CA PRO A 211 18.61 32.59 25.34
C PRO A 211 18.30 31.10 25.16
N VAL A 212 17.61 30.81 24.07
CA VAL A 212 17.23 29.47 23.62
C VAL A 212 17.64 29.33 22.16
N LEU A 213 18.36 28.26 21.85
CA LEU A 213 18.68 27.87 20.48
C LEU A 213 17.83 26.65 20.12
N ILE A 214 17.17 26.70 18.97
CA ILE A 214 16.47 25.56 18.37
C ILE A 214 17.16 25.23 17.06
N ILE A 215 17.91 24.12 17.03
CA ILE A 215 18.47 23.56 15.80
C ILE A 215 17.38 22.73 15.13
N VAL A 216 16.94 23.17 13.96
CA VAL A 216 16.00 22.46 13.10
C VAL A 216 16.81 21.65 12.10
N ASN A 217 16.66 20.32 12.11
CA ASN A 217 17.19 19.46 11.04
C ASN A 217 16.04 19.05 10.13
N GLN A 218 16.15 19.31 8.84
CA GLN A 218 15.19 18.91 7.83
C GLN A 218 15.83 17.93 6.86
N MET A 219 15.06 16.91 6.49
CA MET A 219 15.38 15.97 5.44
C MET A 219 14.24 15.90 4.45
N ILE A 220 14.56 15.99 3.16
CA ILE A 220 13.61 15.85 2.05
C ILE A 220 14.12 14.70 1.18
N SER A 221 13.33 13.66 1.02
CA SER A 221 13.57 12.51 0.16
C SER A 221 12.66 12.58 -1.04
N GLN A 222 13.21 12.81 -2.22
CA GLN A 222 12.45 12.87 -3.46
C GLN A 222 12.63 11.58 -4.25
N GLY A 223 11.55 10.80 -4.35
CA GLY A 223 11.41 9.70 -5.30
C GLY A 223 10.88 10.19 -6.65
N GLN A 224 10.47 9.27 -7.52
CA GLN A 224 9.96 9.64 -8.85
C GLN A 224 8.62 10.38 -8.81
N GLN A 225 7.71 10.00 -7.91
CA GLN A 225 6.37 10.60 -7.80
C GLN A 225 6.02 11.07 -6.40
N ASP A 226 6.82 10.64 -5.42
CA ASP A 226 6.57 10.86 -4.01
C ASP A 226 7.72 11.65 -3.39
N VAL A 227 7.36 12.49 -2.43
CA VAL A 227 8.27 13.22 -1.58
C VAL A 227 7.94 12.89 -0.15
N PHE A 228 8.88 12.27 0.54
CA PHE A 228 8.84 12.13 1.98
C PHE A 228 9.73 13.20 2.60
N TRP A 229 9.24 13.93 3.58
CA TRP A 229 10.08 14.89 4.29
C TRP A 229 9.71 14.97 5.74
N TYR A 230 10.70 15.29 6.57
CA TYR A 230 10.48 15.45 7.99
C TYR A 230 11.44 16.48 8.57
N TYR A 231 11.16 16.87 9.80
CA TYR A 231 12.11 17.60 10.62
C TYR A 231 12.15 17.09 12.05
N ASN A 232 13.26 17.38 12.72
CA ASN A 232 13.41 17.20 14.16
C ASN A 232 14.10 18.42 14.75
N LEU A 233 14.03 18.54 16.08
CA LEU A 233 14.52 19.70 16.78
C LEU A 233 15.51 19.28 17.86
N GLN A 234 16.57 20.07 18.01
CA GLN A 234 17.43 20.05 19.19
C GLN A 234 17.35 21.41 19.86
N VAL A 235 17.02 21.45 21.14
CA VAL A 235 16.84 22.69 21.89
C VAL A 235 17.96 22.82 22.90
N LEU A 236 18.70 23.92 22.85
CA LEU A 236 19.71 24.29 23.83
C LEU A 236 19.21 25.48 24.62
N THR A 237 19.21 25.36 25.95
CA THR A 237 19.02 26.47 26.88
C THR A 237 20.29 26.67 27.70
N SER A 238 20.61 27.90 28.07
CA SER A 238 21.70 28.18 29.00
C SER A 238 21.49 29.52 29.72
N ASP A 239 22.34 29.80 30.71
CA ASP A 239 22.50 31.17 31.19
C ASP A 239 23.10 32.05 30.08
N LYS A 240 22.71 33.33 30.06
CA LYS A 240 23.09 34.29 29.02
C LYS A 240 24.61 34.38 28.76
N PRO A 241 25.49 34.42 29.79
CA PRO A 241 26.93 34.50 29.56
C PRO A 241 27.54 33.25 28.89
N ALA A 242 26.89 32.09 29.03
CA ALA A 242 27.39 30.81 28.51
C ALA A 242 26.85 30.46 27.12
N PHE A 243 25.89 31.23 26.61
CA PHE A 243 25.09 30.84 25.43
C PHE A 243 25.89 30.68 24.16
N GLU A 244 26.72 31.66 23.81
CA GLU A 244 27.51 31.61 22.58
C GLU A 244 28.52 30.46 22.60
N ASP A 245 29.15 30.20 23.75
CA ASP A 245 30.09 29.09 23.92
C ASP A 245 29.37 27.74 23.87
N ALA A 246 28.21 27.63 24.52
CA ALA A 246 27.39 26.42 24.50
C ALA A 246 26.86 26.11 23.09
N LYS A 247 26.39 27.14 22.36
CA LYS A 247 25.98 27.01 20.96
C LYS A 247 27.13 26.50 20.10
N ARG A 248 28.30 27.14 20.16
CA ARG A 248 29.48 26.72 19.38
C ARG A 248 29.90 25.28 19.73
N ALA A 249 29.93 24.94 21.01
CA ALA A 249 30.27 23.58 21.47
C ALA A 249 29.28 22.53 20.97
N LEU A 250 27.97 22.81 21.04
CA LEU A 250 26.93 21.88 20.58
C LEU A 250 26.98 21.68 19.06
N VAL A 251 27.04 22.78 18.29
CA VAL A 251 27.12 22.73 16.82
C VAL A 251 28.39 21.99 16.37
N TYR A 252 29.53 22.27 17.03
CA TYR A 252 30.77 21.52 16.82
C TYR A 252 30.61 20.03 17.12
N GLY A 253 29.97 19.68 18.24
CA GLY A 253 29.72 18.30 18.65
C GLY A 253 28.88 17.53 17.63
N ILE A 254 27.78 18.13 17.16
CA ILE A 254 26.92 17.53 16.13
C ILE A 254 27.71 17.32 14.83
N ALA A 255 28.39 18.37 14.35
CA ALA A 255 29.11 18.34 13.08
C ALA A 255 30.29 17.36 13.06
N ASN A 256 30.88 17.06 14.22
CA ASN A 256 32.06 16.19 14.36
C ASN A 256 31.75 14.86 15.07
N THR A 257 30.47 14.47 15.17
CA THR A 257 30.08 13.17 15.71
C THR A 257 30.69 12.04 14.89
N GLN A 258 31.33 11.09 15.56
CA GLN A 258 31.90 9.89 14.95
C GLN A 258 30.92 8.73 15.07
N ASP A 259 30.42 8.23 13.94
CA ASP A 259 29.49 7.11 13.92
C ASP A 259 30.21 5.78 14.14
N ASN A 260 29.56 4.82 14.79
CA ASN A 260 30.08 3.47 14.91
C ASN A 260 29.78 2.66 13.63
N PRO A 261 30.79 2.29 12.82
CA PRO A 261 30.58 1.57 11.57
C PRO A 261 29.97 0.18 11.78
N GLN A 262 30.26 -0.48 12.91
CA GLN A 262 29.68 -1.80 13.21
C GLN A 262 28.17 -1.71 13.46
N GLN A 263 27.73 -0.64 14.13
CA GLN A 263 26.31 -0.41 14.38
C GLN A 263 25.58 -0.08 13.07
N ILE A 264 26.18 0.73 12.20
CA ILE A 264 25.62 1.03 10.88
C ILE A 264 25.51 -0.25 10.03
N ALA A 265 26.56 -1.08 10.01
CA ALA A 265 26.55 -2.33 9.27
C ALA A 265 25.46 -3.29 9.79
N ALA A 266 25.29 -3.41 11.11
CA ALA A 266 24.25 -4.22 11.71
C ALA A 266 22.84 -3.70 11.38
N TYR A 267 22.66 -2.37 11.41
CA TYR A 267 21.40 -1.73 11.00
C TYR A 267 21.09 -2.01 9.52
N ASN A 268 22.06 -1.81 8.63
CA ASN A 268 21.88 -2.03 7.20
C ASN A 268 21.55 -3.50 6.87
N ALA A 269 22.22 -4.45 7.51
CA ALA A 269 21.93 -5.87 7.33
C ALA A 269 20.50 -6.23 7.76
N ASN A 270 20.03 -5.64 8.87
CA ASN A 270 18.67 -5.82 9.36
C ASN A 270 17.62 -5.24 8.40
N GLU A 271 17.82 -4.00 7.94
CA GLU A 271 16.89 -3.35 7.00
C GLU A 271 16.87 -4.04 5.63
N GLN A 272 18.02 -4.49 5.14
CA GLN A 272 18.09 -5.30 3.92
C GLN A 272 17.32 -6.62 4.08
N GLN A 273 17.44 -7.30 5.23
CA GLN A 273 16.71 -8.52 5.50
C GLN A 273 15.19 -8.27 5.52
N LYS A 274 14.72 -7.21 6.17
CA LYS A 274 13.30 -6.82 6.18
C LYS A 274 12.79 -6.51 4.78
N ALA A 275 13.54 -5.74 4.00
CA ALA A 275 13.19 -5.43 2.62
C ALA A 275 13.05 -6.70 1.78
N ASN A 276 14.00 -7.64 1.90
CA ASN A 276 13.94 -8.92 1.19
C ASN A 276 12.72 -9.76 1.61
N GLN A 277 12.39 -9.78 2.90
CA GLN A 277 11.20 -10.48 3.41
C GLN A 277 9.90 -9.87 2.85
N SER A 278 9.80 -8.54 2.86
CA SER A 278 8.65 -7.83 2.30
C SER A 278 8.48 -8.12 0.81
N TRP A 279 9.57 -8.07 0.03
CA TRP A 279 9.57 -8.44 -1.38
C TRP A 279 9.15 -9.89 -1.64
N SER A 280 9.62 -10.84 -0.82
CA SER A 280 9.24 -12.24 -0.94
C SER A 280 7.74 -12.45 -0.68
N GLN A 281 7.20 -11.81 0.35
CA GLN A 281 5.77 -11.84 0.66
C GLN A 281 4.93 -11.19 -0.45
N HIS A 282 5.40 -10.07 -0.99
CA HIS A 282 4.78 -9.41 -2.13
C HIS A 282 4.71 -10.31 -3.36
N ASN A 283 5.84 -10.91 -3.75
CA ASN A 283 5.90 -11.80 -4.90
C ASN A 283 4.96 -13.00 -4.74
N THR A 284 4.85 -13.53 -3.51
CA THR A 284 3.91 -14.61 -3.20
C THR A 284 2.45 -14.16 -3.39
N ARG A 285 2.08 -12.96 -2.90
CA ARG A 285 0.74 -12.39 -3.10
C ARG A 285 0.44 -12.15 -4.58
N MET A 286 1.40 -11.65 -5.35
CA MET A 286 1.25 -11.44 -6.79
C MET A 286 1.00 -12.74 -7.54
N GLN A 287 1.74 -13.81 -7.21
CA GLN A 287 1.51 -15.14 -7.81
C GLN A 287 0.11 -15.69 -7.47
N GLN A 288 -0.34 -15.52 -6.23
CA GLN A 288 -1.68 -15.93 -5.81
C GLN A 288 -2.78 -15.13 -6.53
N ASN A 289 -2.61 -13.81 -6.64
CA ASN A 289 -3.55 -12.94 -7.36
C ASN A 289 -3.62 -13.29 -8.85
N GLN A 290 -2.47 -13.57 -9.48
CA GLN A 290 -2.44 -14.00 -10.89
C GLN A 290 -3.18 -15.32 -11.07
N ALA A 291 -2.93 -16.31 -10.20
CA ALA A 291 -3.61 -17.60 -10.25
C ALA A 291 -5.13 -17.45 -10.04
N ALA A 292 -5.56 -16.60 -9.11
CA ALA A 292 -6.97 -16.29 -8.88
C ALA A 292 -7.62 -15.60 -10.09
N PHE A 293 -6.93 -14.65 -10.71
CA PHE A 293 -7.38 -13.99 -11.93
C PHE A 293 -7.51 -14.98 -13.09
N ASP A 294 -6.51 -15.85 -13.29
CA ASP A 294 -6.53 -16.86 -14.35
C ASP A 294 -7.67 -17.87 -14.15
N GLN A 295 -7.94 -18.27 -12.91
CA GLN A 295 -9.10 -19.09 -12.57
C GLN A 295 -10.42 -18.36 -12.86
N GLN A 296 -10.54 -17.09 -12.47
CA GLN A 296 -11.72 -16.29 -12.77
C GLN A 296 -11.95 -16.15 -14.28
N GLN A 297 -10.88 -15.94 -15.06
CA GLN A 297 -10.94 -15.91 -16.52
C GLN A 297 -11.38 -17.24 -17.11
N ALA A 298 -10.89 -18.38 -16.58
CA ALA A 298 -11.31 -19.70 -17.01
C ALA A 298 -12.80 -19.95 -16.72
N ILE A 299 -13.27 -19.59 -15.52
CA ILE A 299 -14.69 -19.67 -15.12
C ILE A 299 -15.54 -18.76 -16.03
N HIS A 300 -15.07 -17.56 -16.35
CA HIS A 300 -15.79 -16.65 -17.22
C HIS A 300 -15.94 -17.23 -18.64
N ARG A 301 -14.87 -17.82 -19.19
CA ARG A 301 -14.93 -18.53 -20.49
C ARG A 301 -15.89 -19.71 -20.45
N SER A 302 -15.78 -20.60 -19.46
CA SER A 302 -16.67 -21.76 -19.35
C SER A 302 -18.13 -21.36 -19.15
N THR A 303 -18.38 -20.26 -18.43
CA THR A 303 -19.73 -19.71 -18.25
C THR A 303 -20.26 -19.13 -19.57
N SER A 304 -19.45 -18.37 -20.30
CA SER A 304 -19.82 -17.85 -21.63
C SER A 304 -20.12 -18.99 -22.62
N ASP A 305 -19.32 -20.06 -22.62
CA ASP A 305 -19.55 -21.23 -23.46
C ASP A 305 -20.86 -21.94 -23.07
N ALA A 306 -21.12 -22.13 -21.77
CA ALA A 306 -22.35 -22.73 -21.28
C ALA A 306 -23.59 -21.89 -21.61
N VAL A 307 -23.50 -20.56 -21.47
CA VAL A 307 -24.57 -19.62 -21.81
C VAL A 307 -24.83 -19.64 -23.31
N ASN A 308 -23.78 -19.57 -24.15
CA ASN A 308 -23.92 -19.67 -25.61
C ASN A 308 -24.57 -21.00 -26.02
N ASN A 309 -24.16 -22.12 -25.42
CA ASN A 309 -24.76 -23.43 -25.69
C ASN A 309 -26.23 -23.49 -25.24
N SER A 310 -26.58 -22.90 -24.09
CA SER A 310 -27.96 -22.83 -23.60
C SER A 310 -28.85 -21.95 -24.49
N ILE A 311 -28.32 -20.82 -24.98
CA ILE A 311 -29.03 -19.93 -25.91
C ILE A 311 -29.26 -20.64 -27.24
N MET A 312 -28.23 -21.27 -27.81
CA MET A 312 -28.38 -22.07 -29.04
C MET A 312 -29.35 -23.24 -28.85
N GLY A 313 -29.28 -23.95 -27.71
CA GLY A 313 -30.21 -25.02 -27.38
C GLY A 313 -31.66 -24.54 -27.29
N THR A 314 -31.90 -23.39 -26.68
CA THR A 314 -33.23 -22.77 -26.59
C THR A 314 -33.75 -22.34 -27.96
N TRP A 315 -32.89 -21.73 -28.78
CA TRP A 315 -33.24 -21.32 -30.14
C TRP A 315 -33.59 -22.51 -31.04
N ASN A 316 -32.78 -23.58 -31.00
CA ASN A 316 -33.06 -24.83 -31.71
C ASN A 316 -34.39 -25.47 -31.25
N ALA A 317 -34.66 -25.47 -29.94
CA ALA A 317 -35.90 -26.01 -29.38
C ALA A 317 -37.14 -25.19 -29.79
N GLN A 318 -37.02 -23.86 -29.81
CA GLN A 318 -38.09 -22.97 -30.29
C GLN A 318 -38.37 -23.17 -31.78
N GLN A 319 -37.32 -23.33 -32.60
CA GLN A 319 -37.49 -23.58 -34.03
C GLN A 319 -38.16 -24.93 -34.28
N ALA A 320 -37.72 -25.99 -33.60
CA ALA A 320 -38.36 -27.31 -33.70
C ALA A 320 -39.83 -27.29 -33.23
N ALA A 321 -40.16 -26.50 -32.20
CA ALA A 321 -41.54 -26.34 -31.75
C ALA A 321 -42.40 -25.53 -32.73
N SER A 322 -41.83 -24.49 -33.35
CA SER A 322 -42.49 -23.72 -34.41
C SER A 322 -42.76 -24.58 -35.64
N ASP A 323 -41.81 -25.42 -36.06
CA ASP A 323 -41.97 -26.33 -37.19
C ASP A 323 -43.09 -27.35 -36.92
N ARG A 324 -43.15 -27.91 -35.70
CA ARG A 324 -44.27 -28.79 -35.29
C ARG A 324 -45.61 -28.06 -35.30
N GLY A 325 -45.69 -26.89 -34.68
CA GLY A 325 -46.94 -26.12 -34.65
C GLY A 325 -47.41 -25.67 -36.03
N GLN A 326 -46.48 -25.37 -36.94
CA GLN A 326 -46.80 -25.08 -38.34
C GLN A 326 -47.30 -26.32 -39.06
N GLN A 327 -46.71 -27.49 -38.82
CA GLN A 327 -47.17 -28.76 -39.37
C GLN A 327 -48.57 -29.11 -38.86
N ASP A 328 -48.84 -28.95 -37.57
CA ASP A 328 -50.16 -29.18 -36.96
C ASP A 328 -51.22 -28.22 -37.53
N PHE A 329 -50.86 -26.95 -37.74
CA PHE A 329 -51.75 -25.98 -38.38
C PHE A 329 -52.05 -26.33 -39.86
N ILE A 330 -51.04 -26.79 -40.62
CA ILE A 330 -51.23 -27.26 -41.99
C ILE A 330 -52.15 -28.48 -42.03
N ASN A 331 -51.94 -29.45 -41.14
CA ASN A 331 -52.77 -30.64 -41.01
C ASN A 331 -54.23 -30.25 -40.68
N THR A 332 -54.42 -29.36 -39.70
CA THR A 332 -55.74 -28.83 -39.32
C THR A 332 -56.44 -28.13 -40.51
N MET A 333 -55.72 -27.30 -41.28
CA MET A 333 -56.30 -26.64 -42.47
C MET A 333 -56.68 -27.64 -43.57
N ARG A 334 -55.96 -28.76 -43.68
CA ARG A 334 -56.26 -29.83 -44.64
C ARG A 334 -57.35 -30.78 -44.15
N GLY A 335 -57.75 -30.67 -42.88
CA GLY A 335 -58.64 -31.64 -42.25
C GLY A 335 -57.96 -33.01 -42.13
N GLU A 336 -56.65 -33.03 -41.89
CA GLU A 336 -55.84 -34.24 -41.74
C GLU A 336 -55.27 -34.32 -40.31
N GLU A 337 -55.02 -35.53 -39.82
CA GLU A 337 -54.32 -35.84 -38.58
C GLU A 337 -53.14 -36.79 -38.87
N THR A 338 -52.07 -36.70 -38.09
CA THR A 338 -50.92 -37.60 -38.25
C THR A 338 -51.07 -38.81 -37.33
N VAL A 339 -50.98 -40.01 -37.90
CA VAL A 339 -50.96 -41.29 -37.16
C VAL A 339 -49.64 -42.00 -37.40
N THR A 340 -49.18 -42.77 -36.43
CA THR A 340 -47.98 -43.63 -36.58
C THR A 340 -48.42 -45.08 -36.69
N ASN A 341 -48.01 -45.76 -37.77
CA ASN A 341 -48.31 -47.18 -37.97
C ASN A 341 -47.36 -48.04 -37.12
N PRO A 342 -47.85 -48.87 -36.19
CA PRO A 342 -47.00 -49.71 -35.35
C PRO A 342 -46.29 -50.83 -36.13
N ALA A 343 -46.73 -51.15 -37.36
CA ALA A 343 -46.13 -52.20 -38.18
C ALA A 343 -44.75 -51.80 -38.77
N ASP A 344 -44.54 -50.51 -39.08
CA ASP A 344 -43.32 -50.02 -39.72
C ASP A 344 -42.69 -48.79 -39.04
N GLY A 345 -43.39 -48.18 -38.08
CA GLY A 345 -42.96 -46.98 -37.37
C GLY A 345 -43.00 -45.71 -38.21
N GLN A 346 -43.62 -45.73 -39.40
CA GLN A 346 -43.76 -44.56 -40.26
C GLN A 346 -45.01 -43.73 -39.91
N ARG A 347 -44.94 -42.42 -40.20
CA ARG A 347 -46.01 -41.45 -39.97
C ARG A 347 -46.83 -41.25 -41.25
N TYR A 348 -48.15 -41.32 -41.12
CA TYR A 348 -49.10 -41.16 -42.22
C TYR A 348 -50.08 -40.04 -41.90
N GLN A 349 -50.49 -39.27 -42.93
CA GLN A 349 -51.60 -38.32 -42.80
C GLN A 349 -52.90 -39.05 -43.11
N VAL A 350 -53.86 -38.99 -42.19
CA VAL A 350 -55.21 -39.53 -42.36
C VAL A 350 -56.23 -38.39 -42.29
N GLU A 351 -57.38 -38.52 -42.93
CA GLU A 351 -58.44 -37.52 -42.81
C GLU A 351 -58.96 -37.48 -41.35
N SER A 352 -59.16 -36.28 -40.81
CA SER A 352 -59.60 -36.03 -39.43
C SER A 352 -61.12 -36.24 -39.30
N GLY A 353 -61.57 -36.72 -38.13
CA GLY A 353 -63.00 -36.82 -37.79
C GLY A 353 -63.53 -38.23 -37.51
N ALA A 354 -62.65 -39.23 -37.42
CA ALA A 354 -63.01 -40.57 -36.97
C ALA A 354 -62.51 -40.88 -35.55
N ASN A 355 -63.27 -41.67 -34.78
CA ASN A 355 -62.88 -42.08 -33.43
C ASN A 355 -61.79 -43.18 -33.44
N GLN A 356 -61.73 -43.98 -34.50
CA GLN A 356 -60.78 -45.07 -34.66
C GLN A 356 -60.25 -45.13 -36.09
N TYR A 357 -58.94 -45.36 -36.20
CA TYR A 357 -58.25 -45.55 -37.46
C TYR A 357 -57.61 -46.94 -37.46
N TRP A 358 -57.73 -47.63 -38.57
CA TRP A 358 -57.08 -48.93 -38.78
C TRP A 358 -56.21 -48.84 -40.02
N MET A 359 -54.96 -49.31 -39.93
CA MET A 359 -54.00 -49.22 -41.03
C MET A 359 -53.36 -50.57 -41.32
N ASN A 360 -53.24 -50.92 -42.60
CA ASN A 360 -52.55 -52.13 -43.04
C ASN A 360 -51.04 -51.86 -43.30
N ALA A 361 -50.28 -52.91 -43.60
CA ALA A 361 -48.85 -52.79 -43.93
C ALA A 361 -48.56 -52.06 -45.27
N ASN A 362 -49.57 -51.81 -46.10
CA ASN A 362 -49.44 -51.11 -47.38
C ASN A 362 -49.71 -49.59 -47.26
N GLY A 363 -50.14 -49.12 -46.08
CA GLY A 363 -50.50 -47.72 -45.83
C GLY A 363 -51.95 -47.36 -46.20
N ASP A 364 -52.78 -48.33 -46.58
CA ASP A 364 -54.24 -48.11 -46.69
C ASP A 364 -54.82 -47.97 -45.28
N TYR A 365 -55.81 -47.10 -45.12
CA TYR A 365 -56.47 -46.87 -43.83
C TYR A 365 -57.99 -46.92 -43.91
N ILE A 366 -58.62 -47.33 -42.81
CA ILE A 366 -60.06 -47.30 -42.58
C ILE A 366 -60.34 -46.34 -41.43
N MET A 367 -61.32 -45.46 -41.67
CA MET A 367 -61.90 -44.58 -40.65
C MET A 367 -63.19 -45.19 -40.13
N ASN A 368 -63.34 -45.30 -38.82
CA ASN A 368 -64.63 -45.66 -38.23
C ASN A 368 -64.91 -44.88 -36.93
N ASN A 369 -66.20 -44.66 -36.67
CA ASN A 369 -66.72 -44.02 -35.47
C ASN A 369 -67.33 -45.01 -34.47
N ASP A 370 -67.49 -46.27 -34.85
CA ASP A 370 -68.01 -47.33 -33.99
C ASP A 370 -66.90 -47.99 -33.18
N ALA A 371 -66.91 -47.78 -31.87
CA ALA A 371 -65.92 -48.30 -30.91
C ALA A 371 -65.84 -49.84 -30.83
N PHE A 372 -66.81 -50.55 -31.41
CA PHE A 372 -66.83 -52.02 -31.44
C PHE A 372 -66.48 -52.61 -32.80
N TYR A 373 -66.07 -51.79 -33.76
CA TYR A 373 -65.69 -52.27 -35.07
C TYR A 373 -64.24 -52.76 -35.09
N ASP A 374 -64.07 -54.02 -35.48
CA ASP A 374 -62.78 -54.64 -35.77
C ASP A 374 -62.75 -55.08 -37.24
N PRO A 375 -61.95 -54.42 -38.12
CA PRO A 375 -61.86 -54.78 -39.52
C PRO A 375 -61.24 -56.17 -39.76
N ASN A 376 -60.52 -56.74 -38.79
CA ASN A 376 -60.03 -58.11 -38.89
C ASN A 376 -61.14 -59.15 -38.69
N ALA A 377 -62.28 -58.75 -38.11
CA ALA A 377 -63.46 -59.60 -37.93
C ALA A 377 -64.50 -59.44 -39.06
N ASP A 378 -64.35 -58.45 -39.95
CA ASP A 378 -65.27 -58.18 -41.05
C ASP A 378 -64.97 -59.08 -42.27
N PRO A 379 -65.87 -60.00 -42.67
CA PRO A 379 -65.63 -60.95 -43.77
C PRO A 379 -65.37 -60.30 -45.13
N ASN A 380 -65.68 -59.00 -45.30
CA ASN A 380 -65.52 -58.31 -46.58
C ASN A 380 -64.12 -57.68 -46.75
N ILE A 381 -63.37 -57.50 -45.66
CA ILE A 381 -62.12 -56.73 -45.65
C ILE A 381 -60.97 -57.39 -44.86
N ASN A 382 -61.22 -58.52 -44.19
CA ASN A 382 -60.24 -59.28 -43.39
C ASN A 382 -59.20 -60.08 -44.21
N ASN A 383 -59.04 -59.77 -45.49
CA ASN A 383 -58.03 -60.41 -46.35
C ASN A 383 -56.61 -59.83 -46.14
N GLN A 384 -56.46 -58.91 -45.19
CA GLN A 384 -55.22 -58.27 -44.79
C GLN A 384 -55.26 -57.89 -43.31
N ASP A 385 -54.08 -57.83 -42.68
CA ASP A 385 -53.96 -57.48 -41.26
C ASP A 385 -54.11 -55.97 -41.07
N TRP A 386 -55.05 -55.58 -40.21
CA TRP A 386 -55.32 -54.20 -39.85
C TRP A 386 -54.89 -53.95 -38.41
N ASN A 387 -54.04 -52.95 -38.21
CA ASN A 387 -53.62 -52.52 -36.88
C ASN A 387 -54.32 -51.22 -36.51
N GLU A 388 -54.83 -51.14 -35.29
CA GLU A 388 -55.38 -49.89 -34.77
C GLU A 388 -54.25 -48.87 -34.62
N VAL A 389 -54.48 -47.67 -35.14
CA VAL A 389 -53.56 -46.54 -35.06
C VAL A 389 -54.27 -45.37 -34.39
N THR A 390 -53.60 -44.76 -33.42
CA THR A 390 -54.13 -43.59 -32.72
C THR A 390 -53.48 -42.32 -33.27
N PRO A 391 -54.25 -41.22 -33.45
CA PRO A 391 -53.67 -39.90 -33.74
C PRO A 391 -52.67 -39.50 -32.65
N GLU A 392 -51.60 -38.80 -33.03
CA GLU A 392 -50.62 -38.21 -32.08
C GLU A 392 -51.18 -37.02 -31.29
#